data_AF-A0A0M9E276-F1
#
_entry.id   AF-A0A0M9E276-F1
#
_cell.length_a   1.000
_cell.length_b   1.000
_cell.length_c   1.000
_cell.angle_alpha   90.00
_cell.angle_beta   90.00
_cell.angle_gamma   90.00
#
_symmetry.space_group_name_H-M   'P 1'
#
loop_
_entity.id
_entity.type
_entity.pdbx_description
1 polymer ?
#
loop_
_entity_poly.entity_id
_entity_poly.type
_entity_poly.pdbx_seq_one_letter_code
_entity_poly.pdbx_strand_id
1 'polypeptide(L)'
;YDNDGDLDILLTGDTGITRISKVYRNTGGSFSEDTDINLTGVDNSSVAFGDYDNDGDLDILLTGDSTGGGIAKIYRNTEGSFSEDTGINLTGVDNSSAAFGDYDNDGNLDILITGYSSSGRIAKVYRNTGGNFSEDTGINFTGIDNSSAAFGDYDNDGDLDILLIGDTGSVKISKVYQNNINISYFKHITFRTNKPERSRHWSGCTFNVVCE
;
A
#
# COMPACT_ATOMS: atom_id res chain seq x y z
N TYR A 1 -6.43 0.48 16.28
CA TYR A 1 -6.89 -0.81 15.73
C TYR A 1 -7.95 -1.44 16.61
N ASP A 2 -7.99 -1.12 17.91
CA ASP A 2 -8.96 -1.66 18.88
C ASP A 2 -10.11 -0.68 19.18
N ASN A 3 -10.31 0.32 18.32
CA ASN A 3 -11.39 1.32 18.38
C ASN A 3 -11.48 2.11 19.69
N ASP A 4 -10.36 2.27 20.42
CA ASP A 4 -10.31 3.08 21.63
C ASP A 4 -10.20 4.60 21.35
N GLY A 5 -10.03 4.97 20.08
CA GLY A 5 -9.94 6.35 19.60
C GLY A 5 -8.51 6.91 19.58
N ASP A 6 -7.52 6.13 20.03
CA ASP A 6 -6.11 6.45 19.93
C ASP A 6 -5.49 5.83 18.65
N LEU A 7 -4.49 6.50 18.09
CA LEU A 7 -3.74 5.98 16.95
C LEU A 7 -2.65 5.00 17.43
N ASP A 8 -2.71 3.77 16.91
CA ASP A 8 -1.73 2.72 17.19
C ASP A 8 -0.61 2.66 16.14
N ILE A 9 0.39 1.81 16.40
CA ILE A 9 1.54 1.63 15.53
C ILE A 9 1.66 0.18 15.08
N LEU A 10 1.91 -0.01 13.79
CA LEU A 10 2.42 -1.25 13.22
C LEU A 10 3.84 -1.00 12.71
N LEU A 11 4.79 -1.84 13.09
CA LEU A 11 6.19 -1.78 12.70
C LEU A 11 6.64 -3.10 12.08
N THR A 12 7.31 -3.03 10.95
CA THR A 12 7.97 -4.15 10.29
C THR A 12 9.46 -3.92 10.16
N GLY A 13 10.25 -4.96 9.93
CA GLY A 13 11.67 -4.84 9.64
C GLY A 13 12.49 -6.07 10.01
N ASP A 14 13.82 -5.91 9.97
CA ASP A 14 14.77 -6.92 10.40
C ASP A 14 15.58 -6.41 11.60
N THR A 15 15.67 -7.22 12.65
CA THR A 15 16.47 -6.95 13.84
C THR A 15 17.95 -7.30 13.66
N GLY A 16 18.33 -7.85 12.51
CA GLY A 16 19.63 -8.46 12.21
C GLY A 16 19.74 -9.92 12.68
N ILE A 17 18.69 -10.44 13.31
CA ILE A 17 18.57 -11.84 13.75
C ILE A 17 17.29 -12.46 13.17
N THR A 18 16.20 -11.70 13.21
CA THR A 18 14.89 -12.11 12.69
C THR A 18 14.14 -10.94 12.10
N ARG A 19 13.37 -11.25 11.08
CA ARG A 19 12.30 -10.40 10.55
C ARG A 19 11.18 -10.30 11.56
N ILE A 20 10.58 -9.12 11.69
CA ILE A 20 9.55 -8.80 12.67
C ILE A 20 8.41 -8.01 12.03
N SER A 21 7.24 -8.21 12.59
CA SER A 21 6.03 -7.42 12.36
C SER A 21 5.35 -7.30 13.73
N LYS A 22 5.31 -6.10 14.30
CA LYS A 22 4.89 -5.84 15.68
C LYS A 22 3.83 -4.76 15.73
N VAL A 23 2.80 -4.98 16.53
CA VAL A 23 1.77 -3.97 16.81
C VAL A 23 2.02 -3.39 18.20
N TYR A 24 1.90 -2.07 18.32
CA TYR A 24 1.99 -1.36 19.59
C TYR A 24 0.67 -0.63 19.81
N ARG A 25 0.00 -0.97 20.91
CA ARG A 25 -1.18 -0.28 21.39
C ARG A 25 -0.79 1.05 22.02
N ASN A 26 -1.49 2.11 21.64
CA ASN A 26 -1.43 3.43 22.24
C ASN A 26 -2.56 3.56 23.26
N THR A 27 -2.23 3.94 24.49
CA THR A 27 -3.22 4.24 25.53
C THR A 27 -2.97 5.64 26.07
N GLY A 28 -3.65 6.63 25.50
CA GLY A 28 -3.53 8.04 25.87
C GLY A 28 -2.10 8.60 25.73
N GLY A 29 -1.38 8.19 24.69
CA GLY A 29 -0.01 8.62 24.37
C GLY A 29 1.10 7.71 24.90
N SER A 30 0.75 6.61 25.58
CA SER A 30 1.70 5.58 26.02
C SER A 30 1.64 4.35 25.13
N PHE A 31 2.76 3.95 24.56
CA PHE A 31 2.85 2.81 23.64
C PHE A 31 3.38 1.55 24.33
N SER A 32 2.68 0.44 24.15
CA SER A 32 3.11 -0.90 24.59
C SER A 32 2.93 -1.92 23.47
N GLU A 33 3.90 -2.80 23.28
CA GLU A 33 3.77 -3.92 22.32
C GLU A 33 2.59 -4.81 22.72
N ASP A 34 1.69 -5.09 21.78
CA ASP A 34 0.66 -6.10 21.94
C ASP A 34 1.24 -7.45 21.50
N THR A 35 1.66 -8.25 22.47
CA THR A 35 2.35 -9.53 22.25
C THR A 35 1.42 -10.67 21.86
N ASP A 36 0.10 -10.47 21.95
CA ASP A 36 -0.89 -11.48 21.56
C ASP A 36 -1.15 -11.45 20.05
N ILE A 37 -0.80 -10.35 19.38
CA ILE A 37 -0.90 -10.19 17.92
C ILE A 37 0.33 -10.83 17.25
N ASN A 38 0.07 -11.88 16.48
CA ASN A 38 1.11 -12.65 15.80
C ASN A 38 1.03 -12.47 14.27
N LEU A 39 1.83 -11.55 13.75
CA LEU A 39 1.96 -11.31 12.31
C LEU A 39 3.20 -12.01 11.74
N THR A 40 3.19 -12.32 10.44
CA THR A 40 4.39 -12.85 9.77
C THR A 40 5.49 -11.79 9.78
N GLY A 41 6.67 -12.10 10.31
CA GLY A 41 7.80 -11.18 10.29
C GLY A 41 8.32 -10.94 8.87
N VAL A 42 8.46 -9.66 8.48
CA VAL A 42 8.97 -9.26 7.15
C VAL A 42 9.92 -8.07 7.19
N ASP A 43 10.82 -8.00 6.21
CA ASP A 43 11.60 -6.81 5.87
C ASP A 43 11.40 -6.41 4.39
N ASN A 44 12.01 -5.30 3.93
CA ASN A 44 11.76 -4.73 2.60
C ASN A 44 10.25 -4.64 2.26
N SER A 45 9.51 -4.21 3.26
CA SER A 45 8.07 -4.41 3.43
C SER A 45 7.28 -3.11 3.30
N SER A 46 5.96 -3.26 3.19
CA SER A 46 5.00 -2.17 3.32
C SER A 46 3.83 -2.67 4.17
N VAL A 47 3.22 -1.74 4.91
CA VAL A 47 2.02 -1.99 5.71
C VAL A 47 1.00 -0.90 5.48
N ALA A 48 -0.28 -1.27 5.51
CA ALA A 48 -1.39 -0.34 5.51
C ALA A 48 -2.50 -0.86 6.44
N PHE A 49 -3.16 0.07 7.14
CA PHE A 49 -4.43 -0.19 7.81
C PHE A 49 -5.59 0.18 6.88
N GLY A 50 -6.65 -0.60 6.91
CA GLY A 50 -7.90 -0.31 6.21
C GLY A 50 -8.98 -1.33 6.56
N ASP A 51 -10.22 -0.88 6.71
CA ASP A 51 -11.40 -1.73 6.92
C ASP A 51 -11.84 -2.31 5.57
N TYR A 52 -11.34 -3.50 5.22
CA TYR A 52 -11.55 -4.03 3.87
C TYR A 52 -12.89 -4.73 3.71
N ASP A 53 -13.54 -5.12 4.80
CA ASP A 53 -14.81 -5.82 4.76
C ASP A 53 -15.98 -5.03 5.36
N ASN A 54 -15.75 -3.75 5.67
CA ASN A 54 -16.72 -2.78 6.15
C ASN A 54 -17.38 -3.21 7.47
N ASP A 55 -16.64 -3.89 8.35
CA ASP A 55 -17.12 -4.28 9.67
C ASP A 55 -16.81 -3.26 10.78
N GLY A 56 -16.06 -2.19 10.43
CA GLY A 56 -15.71 -1.09 11.30
C GLY A 56 -14.40 -1.28 12.06
N ASP A 57 -13.75 -2.45 11.93
CA ASP A 57 -12.44 -2.71 12.50
C ASP A 57 -11.34 -2.48 11.44
N LEU A 58 -10.25 -1.79 11.81
CA LEU A 58 -9.13 -1.61 10.88
C LEU A 58 -8.34 -2.91 10.72
N ASP A 59 -8.31 -3.46 9.50
CA ASP A 59 -7.51 -4.61 9.12
C ASP A 59 -6.10 -4.21 8.68
N ILE A 60 -5.22 -5.21 8.49
CA ILE A 60 -3.83 -5.00 8.06
C ILE A 60 -3.59 -5.62 6.70
N LEU A 61 -3.07 -4.83 5.77
CA LEU A 61 -2.34 -5.31 4.58
C LEU A 61 -0.84 -5.31 4.87
N LEU A 62 -0.21 -6.48 4.71
CA LEU A 62 1.21 -6.70 4.97
C LEU A 62 1.89 -7.28 3.73
N THR A 63 2.87 -6.57 3.17
CA THR A 63 3.74 -7.06 2.09
C THR A 63 5.20 -7.06 2.52
N GLY A 64 6.05 -7.85 1.88
CA GLY A 64 7.49 -7.83 2.14
C GLY A 64 8.18 -9.19 2.02
N ASP A 65 9.49 -9.20 2.25
CA ASP A 65 10.27 -10.43 2.24
C ASP A 65 10.13 -11.16 3.58
N SER A 66 9.57 -12.37 3.54
CA SER A 66 9.46 -13.29 4.67
C SER A 66 10.53 -14.38 4.58
N THR A 67 10.71 -15.22 5.60
CA THR A 67 11.65 -16.36 5.50
C THR A 67 11.35 -17.31 4.33
N GLY A 68 10.12 -17.29 3.79
CA GLY A 68 9.70 -18.07 2.62
C GLY A 68 9.76 -17.30 1.28
N GLY A 69 10.29 -16.08 1.26
CA GLY A 69 10.27 -15.16 0.12
C GLY A 69 9.21 -14.07 0.25
N GLY A 70 9.04 -13.29 -0.83
CA GLY A 70 8.06 -12.20 -0.91
C GLY A 70 6.62 -12.63 -0.66
N ILE A 71 5.92 -11.93 0.22
CA ILE A 71 4.53 -12.18 0.61
C ILE A 71 3.66 -10.93 0.43
N ALA A 72 2.35 -11.15 0.35
CA ALA A 72 1.30 -10.15 0.45
C ALA A 72 0.13 -10.82 1.18
N LYS A 73 -0.22 -10.34 2.37
CA LYS A 73 -1.18 -10.95 3.28
C LYS A 73 -2.16 -9.91 3.80
N ILE A 74 -3.40 -10.32 4.00
CA ILE A 74 -4.40 -9.59 4.76
C ILE A 74 -4.55 -10.27 6.12
N TYR A 75 -4.51 -9.46 7.18
CA TYR A 75 -4.88 -9.89 8.51
C TYR A 75 -6.17 -9.17 8.89
N ARG A 76 -7.25 -9.94 8.97
CA ARG A 76 -8.55 -9.45 9.40
C ARG A 76 -8.52 -9.18 10.90
N ASN A 77 -9.01 -8.02 11.29
CA ASN A 77 -9.27 -7.64 12.65
C ASN A 77 -10.70 -8.03 13.04
N THR A 78 -10.90 -8.49 14.26
CA THR A 78 -12.21 -8.68 14.84
C THR A 78 -12.12 -8.30 16.30
N GLU A 79 -12.65 -7.13 16.63
CA GLU A 79 -12.65 -6.55 17.97
C GLU A 79 -11.24 -6.50 18.60
N GLY A 80 -10.24 -6.10 17.81
CA GLY A 80 -8.84 -5.97 18.24
C GLY A 80 -8.00 -7.26 18.12
N SER A 81 -8.58 -8.37 17.67
CA SER A 81 -7.88 -9.63 17.44
C SER A 81 -7.60 -9.84 15.95
N PHE A 82 -6.35 -10.09 15.59
CA PHE A 82 -5.95 -10.31 14.19
C PHE A 82 -5.83 -11.78 13.81
N SER A 83 -6.33 -12.14 12.63
CA SER A 83 -6.12 -13.45 12.01
C SER A 83 -5.86 -13.31 10.51
N GLU A 84 -4.98 -14.14 9.95
CA GLU A 84 -4.70 -14.11 8.51
C GLU A 84 -5.94 -14.57 7.71
N ASP A 85 -6.41 -13.75 6.77
CA ASP A 85 -7.44 -14.15 5.83
C ASP A 85 -6.82 -14.94 4.67
N THR A 86 -6.71 -16.25 4.89
CA THR A 86 -6.14 -17.18 3.91
C THR A 86 -7.00 -17.40 2.66
N GLY A 87 -8.23 -16.87 2.62
CA GLY A 87 -9.08 -16.88 1.43
C GLY A 87 -8.64 -15.87 0.37
N ILE A 88 -7.95 -14.81 0.79
CA ILE A 88 -7.50 -13.72 -0.08
C ILE A 88 -6.13 -14.06 -0.67
N ASN A 89 -6.06 -14.12 -2.01
CA ASN A 89 -4.86 -14.51 -2.73
C ASN A 89 -4.24 -13.32 -3.47
N LEU A 90 -3.26 -12.67 -2.83
CA LEU A 90 -2.48 -11.58 -3.41
C LEU A 90 -1.15 -12.10 -3.96
N THR A 91 -0.58 -11.41 -4.97
CA THR A 91 0.76 -11.75 -5.45
C THR A 91 1.80 -11.29 -4.43
N GLY A 92 2.54 -12.24 -3.86
CA GLY A 92 3.61 -11.96 -2.91
C GLY A 92 4.74 -11.14 -3.54
N VAL A 93 5.20 -10.12 -2.80
CA VAL A 93 6.24 -9.18 -3.25
C VAL A 93 7.18 -8.79 -2.12
N ASP A 94 8.39 -8.38 -2.47
CA ASP A 94 9.33 -7.64 -1.63
C ASP A 94 9.69 -6.29 -2.26
N ASN A 95 10.50 -5.47 -1.57
CA ASN A 95 10.89 -4.12 -1.99
C ASN A 95 9.66 -3.28 -2.41
N SER A 96 8.61 -3.42 -1.60
CA SER A 96 7.23 -3.21 -2.01
C SER A 96 6.63 -1.92 -1.48
N SER A 97 5.50 -1.52 -2.06
CA SER A 97 4.58 -0.56 -1.50
C SER A 97 3.17 -1.13 -1.60
N ALA A 98 2.35 -0.86 -0.58
CA ALA A 98 1.00 -1.37 -0.47
C ALA A 98 0.09 -0.29 0.10
N ALA A 99 -1.09 -0.11 -0.48
CA ALA A 99 -2.06 0.88 -0.05
C ALA A 99 -3.49 0.39 -0.25
N PHE A 100 -4.40 0.86 0.60
CA PHE A 100 -5.84 0.75 0.40
C PHE A 100 -6.40 2.03 -0.26
N GLY A 101 -7.46 1.88 -1.05
CA GLY A 101 -8.25 3.00 -1.59
C GLY A 101 -9.42 2.49 -2.43
N ASP A 102 -10.56 3.16 -2.39
CA ASP A 102 -11.74 2.86 -3.20
C ASP A 102 -11.57 3.47 -4.61
N TYR A 103 -10.89 2.75 -5.51
CA TYR A 103 -10.52 3.32 -6.81
C TYR A 103 -11.65 3.26 -7.83
N ASP A 104 -12.73 2.54 -7.56
CA ASP A 104 -13.87 2.46 -8.46
C ASP A 104 -15.18 3.03 -7.90
N ASN A 105 -15.08 3.70 -6.74
CA ASN A 105 -16.16 4.41 -6.06
C ASN A 105 -17.33 3.48 -5.72
N ASP A 106 -17.05 2.21 -5.40
CA ASP A 106 -18.06 1.22 -5.03
C ASP A 106 -18.25 1.05 -3.50
N GLY A 107 -17.47 1.79 -2.71
CA GLY A 107 -17.54 1.82 -1.25
C GLY A 107 -16.80 0.68 -0.57
N ASN A 108 -16.05 -0.14 -1.31
CA ASN A 108 -15.16 -1.16 -0.75
C ASN A 108 -13.70 -0.73 -0.96
N LEU A 109 -12.86 -0.85 0.06
CA LEU A 109 -11.44 -0.54 -0.10
C LEU A 109 -10.76 -1.57 -1.01
N ASP A 110 -10.20 -1.10 -2.11
CA ASP A 110 -9.36 -1.89 -3.01
C ASP A 110 -7.89 -1.82 -2.58
N ILE A 111 -7.06 -2.64 -3.21
CA ILE A 111 -5.63 -2.75 -2.88
C ILE A 111 -4.77 -2.36 -4.08
N LEU A 112 -3.77 -1.51 -3.84
CA LEU A 112 -2.66 -1.27 -4.76
C LEU A 112 -1.39 -1.90 -4.20
N ILE A 113 -0.74 -2.77 -4.97
CA ILE A 113 0.55 -3.39 -4.63
C ILE A 113 1.58 -3.15 -5.73
N THR A 114 2.77 -2.71 -5.33
CA THR A 114 3.97 -2.67 -6.16
C THR A 114 5.10 -3.43 -5.49
N GLY A 115 6.09 -3.89 -6.26
CA GLY A 115 7.25 -4.58 -5.71
C GLY A 115 7.85 -5.61 -6.66
N TYR A 116 8.79 -6.39 -6.14
CA TYR A 116 9.41 -7.49 -6.87
C TYR A 116 8.77 -8.82 -6.46
N SER A 117 8.17 -9.50 -7.44
CA SER A 117 7.57 -10.83 -7.28
C SER A 117 8.49 -11.91 -7.85
N SER A 118 8.10 -13.18 -7.70
CA SER A 118 8.76 -14.31 -8.37
C SER A 118 8.79 -14.21 -9.90
N SER A 119 7.89 -13.42 -10.49
CA SER A 119 7.80 -13.17 -11.94
C SER A 119 8.46 -11.85 -12.36
N GLY A 120 9.10 -11.13 -11.44
CA GLY A 120 9.72 -9.82 -11.67
C GLY A 120 8.94 -8.66 -11.05
N ARG A 121 9.28 -7.43 -11.46
CA ARG A 121 8.66 -6.20 -10.96
C ARG A 121 7.20 -6.14 -11.38
N ILE A 122 6.33 -5.80 -10.44
CA ILE A 122 4.89 -5.67 -10.68
C ILE A 122 4.34 -4.35 -10.12
N ALA A 123 3.20 -3.97 -10.64
CA ALA A 123 2.30 -2.97 -10.08
C ALA A 123 0.90 -3.46 -10.42
N LYS A 124 0.05 -3.68 -9.42
CA LYS A 124 -1.25 -4.33 -9.55
C LYS A 124 -2.28 -3.64 -8.66
N VAL A 125 -3.50 -3.54 -9.18
CA VAL A 125 -4.69 -3.21 -8.39
C VAL A 125 -5.49 -4.49 -8.21
N TYR A 126 -5.97 -4.72 -7.00
CA TYR A 126 -6.91 -5.78 -6.66
C TYR A 126 -8.21 -5.13 -6.26
N ARG A 127 -9.24 -5.33 -7.08
CA ARG A 127 -10.58 -4.87 -6.82
C ARG A 127 -11.23 -5.70 -5.72
N ASN A 128 -11.81 -5.03 -4.74
CA ASN A 128 -12.62 -5.60 -3.69
C ASN A 128 -14.10 -5.60 -4.09
N THR A 129 -14.82 -6.67 -3.75
CA THR A 129 -16.27 -6.81 -4.00
C THR A 129 -17.00 -7.24 -2.72
N GLY A 130 -16.72 -6.53 -1.61
CA GLY A 130 -17.25 -6.84 -0.29
C GLY A 130 -16.53 -8.00 0.39
N GLY A 131 -15.21 -7.87 0.57
CA GLY A 131 -14.35 -8.85 1.24
C GLY A 131 -13.70 -9.88 0.31
N ASN A 132 -13.94 -9.78 -1.01
CA ASN A 132 -13.34 -10.67 -2.01
C ASN A 132 -12.51 -9.86 -3.01
N PHE A 133 -11.23 -10.23 -3.14
CA PHE A 133 -10.30 -9.54 -4.02
C PHE A 133 -10.07 -10.27 -5.34
N SER A 134 -10.02 -9.51 -6.43
CA SER A 134 -9.61 -9.99 -7.75
C SER A 134 -8.71 -8.97 -8.44
N GLU A 135 -7.66 -9.42 -9.12
CA GLU A 135 -6.76 -8.52 -9.86
C GLU A 135 -7.51 -7.82 -11.01
N ASP A 136 -7.44 -6.48 -11.07
CA ASP A 136 -7.91 -5.74 -12.23
C ASP A 136 -6.87 -5.79 -13.36
N THR A 137 -7.01 -6.80 -14.21
CA THR A 137 -6.16 -7.01 -15.39
C THR A 137 -6.40 -6.00 -16.52
N GLY A 138 -7.40 -5.12 -16.40
CA GLY A 138 -7.67 -4.05 -17.36
C GLY A 138 -6.63 -2.92 -17.27
N ILE A 139 -5.92 -2.80 -16.14
CA ILE A 139 -4.96 -1.72 -15.90
C ILE A 139 -3.54 -2.18 -16.19
N ASN A 140 -2.90 -1.51 -17.16
CA ASN A 140 -1.52 -1.82 -17.56
C ASN A 140 -0.52 -0.87 -16.91
N PHE A 141 -0.07 -1.22 -15.71
CA PHE A 141 1.01 -0.49 -15.04
C PHE A 141 2.39 -0.88 -15.56
N THR A 142 3.35 0.02 -15.37
CA THR A 142 4.76 -0.34 -15.48
C THR A 142 5.17 -0.98 -14.16
N GLY A 143 5.57 -2.25 -14.17
CA GLY A 143 6.06 -2.91 -12.97
C GLY A 143 7.28 -2.21 -12.37
N ILE A 144 7.26 -2.00 -11.06
CA ILE A 144 8.33 -1.34 -10.30
C ILE A 144 8.62 -2.03 -8.97
N ASP A 145 9.85 -1.93 -8.51
CA ASP A 145 10.29 -2.27 -7.15
C ASP A 145 10.95 -1.04 -6.48
N ASN A 146 11.40 -1.18 -5.22
CA ASN A 146 12.00 -0.09 -4.44
C ASN A 146 11.13 1.17 -4.49
N SER A 147 9.86 0.96 -4.19
CA SER A 147 8.77 1.79 -4.70
C SER A 147 7.95 2.46 -3.60
N SER A 148 7.20 3.48 -3.99
CA SER A 148 6.13 4.10 -3.23
C SER A 148 4.93 4.22 -4.15
N ALA A 149 3.77 3.82 -3.66
CA ALA A 149 2.51 3.87 -4.39
C ALA A 149 1.45 4.56 -3.50
N ALA A 150 0.56 5.34 -4.11
CA ALA A 150 -0.50 6.02 -3.40
C ALA A 150 -1.71 6.23 -4.29
N PHE A 151 -2.89 6.21 -3.67
CA PHE A 151 -4.11 6.73 -4.24
C PHE A 151 -4.26 8.22 -3.92
N GLY A 152 -4.93 8.97 -4.80
CA GLY A 152 -5.35 10.34 -4.54
C GLY A 152 -5.99 10.96 -5.77
N ASP A 153 -7.03 11.76 -5.56
CA ASP A 153 -7.69 12.55 -6.62
C ASP A 153 -6.80 13.75 -7.00
N TYR A 154 -5.99 13.61 -8.06
CA TYR A 154 -5.00 14.63 -8.42
C TYR A 154 -5.59 15.77 -9.26
N ASP A 155 -6.70 15.53 -9.97
CA ASP A 155 -7.34 16.53 -10.82
C ASP A 155 -8.67 17.07 -10.30
N ASN A 156 -9.10 16.61 -9.12
CA ASN A 156 -10.30 17.02 -8.41
C ASN A 156 -11.59 16.64 -9.16
N ASP A 157 -11.60 15.47 -9.80
CA ASP A 157 -12.79 14.95 -10.50
C ASP A 157 -13.62 13.97 -9.65
N GLY A 158 -13.13 13.63 -8.45
CA GLY A 158 -13.78 12.74 -7.50
C GLY A 158 -13.48 11.26 -7.70
N ASP A 159 -12.66 10.90 -8.68
CA ASP A 159 -12.19 9.53 -8.89
C ASP A 159 -10.75 9.41 -8.34
N LEU A 160 -10.45 8.38 -7.54
CA LEU A 160 -9.07 8.22 -7.04
C LEU A 160 -8.12 7.84 -8.17
N ASP A 161 -7.08 8.65 -8.36
CA ASP A 161 -5.97 8.36 -9.26
C ASP A 161 -4.83 7.64 -8.55
N ILE A 162 -3.84 7.18 -9.32
CA ILE A 162 -2.72 6.40 -8.81
C ILE A 162 -1.38 7.08 -9.11
N LEU A 163 -0.60 7.34 -8.08
CA LEU A 163 0.81 7.75 -8.18
C LEU A 163 1.72 6.53 -7.95
N LEU A 164 2.60 6.24 -8.91
CA LEU A 164 3.64 5.23 -8.80
C LEU A 164 5.03 5.85 -8.91
N ILE A 165 5.89 5.60 -7.92
CA ILE A 165 7.31 5.98 -7.93
C ILE A 165 8.14 4.74 -7.63
N GLY A 166 9.16 4.44 -8.43
CA GLY A 166 10.01 3.28 -8.19
C GLY A 166 11.00 2.99 -9.31
N ASP A 167 11.65 1.84 -9.23
CA ASP A 167 12.63 1.37 -10.21
C ASP A 167 12.05 0.27 -11.11
N THR A 168 12.22 0.44 -12.42
CA THR A 168 11.81 -0.53 -13.45
C THR A 168 12.87 -1.62 -13.68
N GLY A 169 14.02 -1.51 -13.00
CA GLY A 169 15.24 -2.28 -13.25
C GLY A 169 16.17 -1.65 -14.29
N SER A 170 15.71 -0.63 -15.02
CA SER A 170 16.52 0.13 -16.00
C SER A 170 16.54 1.62 -15.71
N VAL A 171 15.41 2.15 -15.26
CA VAL A 171 15.24 3.57 -14.93
C VAL A 171 14.31 3.72 -13.73
N LYS A 172 14.54 4.76 -12.93
CA LYS A 172 13.61 5.23 -11.91
C LYS A 172 12.52 6.07 -12.56
N ILE A 173 11.27 5.86 -12.17
CA ILE A 173 10.10 6.55 -12.71
C ILE A 173 9.29 7.21 -11.59
N SER A 174 8.53 8.23 -11.97
CA SER A 174 7.43 8.83 -11.21
C SER A 174 6.29 9.04 -12.21
N LYS A 175 5.16 8.35 -12.03
CA LYS A 175 4.04 8.38 -12.97
C LYS A 175 2.73 8.54 -12.22
N VAL A 176 1.85 9.36 -12.77
CA VAL A 176 0.45 9.46 -12.35
C VAL A 176 -0.41 8.77 -13.42
N TYR A 177 -1.30 7.90 -12.97
CA TYR A 177 -2.28 7.21 -13.78
C TYR A 177 -3.63 7.81 -13.44
N GLN A 178 -4.16 8.61 -14.37
CA GLN A 178 -5.46 9.24 -14.19
C GLN A 178 -6.55 8.19 -14.36
N ASN A 179 -7.38 8.04 -13.34
CA ASN A 179 -8.61 7.28 -13.36
C ASN A 179 -9.74 8.19 -13.83
N ASN A 180 -10.63 7.69 -14.68
CA ASN A 180 -11.84 8.45 -15.05
C ASN A 180 -12.98 7.45 -15.13
N ILE A 181 -13.60 7.18 -13.98
CA ILE A 181 -14.70 6.23 -13.83
C ILE A 181 -15.90 6.73 -14.65
N ASN A 182 -16.11 8.04 -14.64
CA ASN A 182 -17.15 8.73 -15.41
C ASN A 182 -16.93 8.71 -16.94
N ILE A 183 -15.77 8.23 -17.40
CA ILE A 183 -15.41 8.15 -18.82
C ILE A 183 -14.72 6.83 -19.18
N SER A 184 -14.93 5.74 -18.41
CA SER A 184 -14.51 4.36 -18.73
C SER A 184 -13.10 4.17 -19.32
N TYR A 185 -12.11 5.01 -18.99
CA TYR A 185 -10.73 4.87 -19.48
C TYR A 185 -9.69 5.53 -18.56
N PHE A 186 -8.59 4.80 -18.30
CA PHE A 186 -7.37 5.37 -17.71
C PHE A 186 -6.58 6.16 -18.76
N LYS A 187 -6.17 7.39 -18.43
CA LYS A 187 -5.30 8.21 -19.29
C LYS A 187 -3.90 8.27 -18.70
N HIS A 188 -2.91 7.76 -19.45
CA HIS A 188 -1.50 7.83 -19.06
C HIS A 188 -0.96 9.26 -19.27
N ILE A 189 -0.66 9.97 -18.19
CA ILE A 189 0.04 11.26 -18.23
C ILE A 189 1.51 11.02 -17.88
N THR A 190 2.38 11.14 -18.89
CA THR A 190 3.83 11.05 -18.67
C THR A 190 4.42 12.43 -18.37
N PHE A 191 4.86 12.67 -17.13
CA PHE A 191 5.77 13.79 -16.86
C PHE A 191 7.17 13.46 -17.38
N ARG A 192 7.56 14.08 -18.50
CA ARG A 192 8.93 14.02 -19.00
C ARG A 192 9.73 15.15 -18.37
N THR A 193 10.72 14.84 -17.52
CA THR A 193 11.76 15.81 -17.19
C THR A 193 12.68 15.99 -18.40
N ASN A 194 12.55 17.10 -19.13
CA ASN A 194 13.45 17.42 -20.24
C ASN A 194 14.80 17.97 -19.72
N LYS A 195 15.74 17.05 -19.41
CA LYS A 195 17.23 17.13 -19.41
C LYS A 195 17.94 18.41 -18.85
N PRO A 196 19.30 18.51 -18.93
CA PRO A 196 20.24 18.24 -17.85
C PRO A 196 20.86 19.51 -17.22
N GLU A 197 21.45 19.33 -16.03
CA GLU A 197 22.26 20.25 -15.21
C GLU A 197 22.38 21.74 -15.60
N ARG A 198 21.97 22.62 -14.67
CA ARG A 198 22.87 23.61 -14.06
C ARG A 198 22.32 24.10 -12.71
N SER A 199 23.21 24.11 -11.73
CA SER A 199 23.01 24.47 -10.33
C SER A 199 22.05 25.64 -10.08
N ARG A 200 20.91 25.35 -9.46
CA ARG A 200 20.26 26.25 -8.49
C ARG A 200 19.66 25.39 -7.38
N HIS A 201 20.04 25.72 -6.14
CA HIS A 201 19.48 25.16 -4.93
C HIS A 201 17.95 25.26 -4.97
N TRP A 202 17.28 24.12 -4.86
CA TRP A 202 15.89 24.07 -4.41
C TRP A 202 15.93 23.57 -2.97
N SER A 203 15.99 24.53 -2.04
CA SER A 203 15.71 24.29 -0.64
C SER A 203 14.19 24.11 -0.48
N GLY A 204 13.78 22.91 -0.09
CA GLY A 204 12.50 22.64 0.57
C GLY A 204 11.24 22.77 -0.30
N CYS A 205 10.78 21.65 -0.85
CA CYS A 205 9.35 21.44 -1.05
C CYS A 205 8.91 20.34 -0.09
N THR A 206 8.32 20.74 1.04
CA THR A 206 7.47 19.88 1.87
C THR A 206 6.12 19.78 1.20
N PHE A 207 5.71 18.58 0.79
CA PHE A 207 4.31 18.27 0.53
C PHE A 207 3.61 18.13 1.88
N ASN A 208 2.76 19.08 2.23
CA ASN A 208 1.80 18.93 3.32
C ASN A 208 0.45 18.63 2.65
N VAL A 209 -0.04 17.41 2.80
CA VAL A 209 -1.46 17.12 2.62
C VAL A 209 -2.12 17.52 3.93
N VAL A 210 -2.95 18.55 3.88
CA VAL A 210 -3.88 18.87 4.98
C VAL A 210 -5.19 18.22 4.59
N CYS A 211 -5.57 17.16 5.30
CA CYS A 211 -6.96 16.72 5.33
C CYS A 211 -7.68 17.59 6.37
N GLU A 212 -8.76 18.27 5.97
CA GLU A 212 -9.76 18.79 6.90
C GLU A 212 -10.75 17.70 7.29
#